data_AF-A0A6L5ZBG5-F1
#
_entry.id   AF-A0A6L5ZBG5-F1
#
_cell.length_a   1.000
_cell.length_b   1.000
_cell.length_c   1.000
_cell.angle_alpha   90.00
_cell.angle_beta   90.00
_cell.angle_gamma   90.00
#
_symmetry.space_group_name_H-M   'P 1'
#
loop_
_entity.id
_entity.type
_entity.pdbx_description
1 polymer ?
#
loop_
_entity_poly.entity_id
_entity_poly.type
_entity_poly.pdbx_seq_one_letter_code
_entity_poly.pdbx_strand_id
1 'polypeptide(L)'
;MDALIDDVLASARPALDPRVAKLVFVVGSWPVALQTELVDQLTAAQIPYEWDMQGDLIVRESDEEEVEAVLELLPDPEEESELHSSELSSDDGVAVHELLDRVFMTASRLVKHPTDAAATVGLVDATSVLQQLAVPFGFEPPQWDRLVSAAKAVAEALEPPATSVADTDSDESTGHATDDQIMELAKTLVDQVRLYV
;
A
#
# COMPACT_ATOMS: atom_id res chain seq x y z
N MET A 1 -25.52 22.14 14.42
CA MET A 1 -24.24 22.52 13.80
C MET A 1 -23.44 21.24 13.74
N ASP A 2 -23.84 20.36 12.84
CA ASP A 2 -23.09 19.18 12.43
C ASP A 2 -22.63 19.51 11.01
N ALA A 3 -21.37 19.93 10.93
CA ALA A 3 -20.71 20.35 9.73
C ALA A 3 -19.87 19.16 9.21
N LEU A 4 -19.75 19.06 7.89
CA LEU A 4 -18.80 18.22 7.16
C LEU A 4 -19.00 16.70 7.24
N ILE A 5 -20.12 16.22 6.68
CA ILE A 5 -20.10 14.92 5.98
C ILE A 5 -20.73 15.17 4.60
N ASP A 6 -20.02 15.95 3.78
CA ASP A 6 -20.28 16.12 2.36
C ASP A 6 -18.95 16.31 1.62
N ASP A 7 -17.98 15.43 1.89
CA ASP A 7 -16.69 15.41 1.18
C ASP A 7 -16.22 13.96 0.88
N VAL A 8 -17.19 13.07 0.62
CA VAL A 8 -16.94 11.66 0.20
C VAL A 8 -17.48 11.41 -1.22
N LEU A 9 -17.80 12.48 -1.98
CA LEU A 9 -18.28 12.42 -3.36
C LEU A 9 -17.27 13.00 -4.38
N ALA A 10 -15.97 12.80 -4.16
CA ALA A 10 -14.95 13.11 -5.17
C ALA A 10 -14.50 11.90 -6.02
N SER A 11 -15.07 10.70 -5.79
CA SER A 11 -14.65 9.47 -6.49
C SER A 11 -15.17 9.33 -7.94
N ALA A 12 -15.70 10.41 -8.55
CA ALA A 12 -16.18 10.39 -9.93
C ALA A 12 -16.08 11.78 -10.60
N ARG A 13 -14.90 12.43 -10.56
CA ARG A 13 -14.61 13.45 -11.59
C ARG A 13 -14.55 12.75 -12.95
N PRO A 14 -15.09 13.36 -14.02
CA PRO A 14 -15.27 12.68 -15.29
C PRO A 14 -13.93 12.18 -15.81
N ALA A 15 -13.90 10.91 -16.21
CA ALA A 15 -12.73 10.28 -16.77
C ALA A 15 -12.14 11.18 -17.88
N LEU A 16 -10.83 11.43 -17.85
CA LEU A 16 -10.17 12.25 -18.87
C LEU A 16 -10.52 11.70 -20.24
N ASP A 17 -10.85 12.59 -21.19
CA ASP A 17 -11.32 12.18 -22.50
C ASP A 17 -10.36 11.15 -23.11
N PRO A 18 -10.82 9.91 -23.38
CA PRO A 18 -9.95 8.86 -23.89
C PRO A 18 -9.43 9.15 -25.31
N ARG A 19 -9.91 10.20 -25.97
CA ARG A 19 -9.45 10.65 -27.28
C ARG A 19 -8.24 11.59 -27.22
N VAL A 20 -7.84 12.04 -26.03
CA VAL A 20 -6.71 12.95 -25.82
C VAL A 20 -5.52 12.17 -25.29
N ALA A 21 -4.31 12.55 -25.72
CA ALA A 21 -3.08 11.98 -25.19
C ALA A 21 -2.96 12.28 -23.69
N LYS A 22 -2.57 11.27 -22.91
CA LYS A 22 -2.45 11.34 -21.45
C LYS A 22 -1.00 11.13 -21.04
N LEU A 23 -0.59 11.82 -19.99
CA LEU A 23 0.71 11.65 -19.33
C LEU A 23 0.49 11.14 -17.92
N VAL A 24 1.46 10.38 -17.42
CA VAL A 24 1.46 9.81 -16.07
C VAL A 24 2.63 10.39 -15.31
N PHE A 25 2.34 10.97 -14.15
CA PHE A 25 3.32 11.46 -13.20
C PHE A 25 3.40 10.46 -12.04
N VAL A 26 4.60 9.94 -11.79
CA VAL A 26 4.86 8.93 -10.76
C VAL A 26 4.90 9.61 -9.40
N VAL A 27 3.73 9.71 -8.77
CA VAL A 27 3.55 10.35 -7.46
C VAL A 27 2.98 9.37 -6.43
N GLY A 28 2.70 8.12 -6.81
CA GLY A 28 2.14 7.12 -5.90
C GLY A 28 3.07 6.78 -4.72
N SER A 29 4.37 7.03 -4.87
CA SER A 29 5.36 6.86 -3.79
C SER A 29 5.53 8.10 -2.89
N TRP A 30 4.89 9.22 -3.22
CA TRP A 30 5.02 10.46 -2.45
C TRP A 30 4.25 10.38 -1.13
N PRO A 31 4.63 11.15 -0.10
CA PRO A 31 3.86 11.27 1.14
C PRO A 31 2.40 11.68 0.86
N VAL A 32 1.46 11.12 1.62
CA VAL A 32 0.02 11.43 1.46
C VAL A 32 -0.28 12.92 1.66
N ALA A 33 0.47 13.60 2.54
CA ALA A 33 0.37 15.04 2.74
C ALA A 33 0.68 15.81 1.44
N LEU A 34 1.77 15.45 0.77
CA LEU A 34 2.19 16.05 -0.49
C LEU A 34 1.22 15.73 -1.64
N GLN A 35 0.71 14.49 -1.72
CA GLN A 35 -0.33 14.14 -2.68
C GLN A 35 -1.62 14.95 -2.47
N THR A 36 -1.98 15.23 -1.22
CA THR A 36 -3.14 16.07 -0.89
C THR A 36 -2.90 17.52 -1.33
N GLU A 37 -1.70 18.06 -1.08
CA GLU A 37 -1.35 19.41 -1.52
C GLU A 37 -1.34 19.53 -3.06
N LEU A 38 -0.82 18.53 -3.75
CA LEU A 38 -0.87 18.43 -5.21
C LEU A 38 -2.33 18.49 -5.73
N VAL A 39 -3.24 17.73 -5.11
CA VAL A 39 -4.67 17.75 -5.47
C VAL A 39 -5.29 19.13 -5.28
N ASP A 40 -4.95 19.82 -4.20
CA ASP A 40 -5.43 21.16 -3.91
C ASP A 40 -4.94 22.15 -4.96
N GLN A 41 -3.66 22.10 -5.34
CA GLN A 41 -3.09 22.95 -6.39
C GLN A 41 -3.72 22.68 -7.76
N LEU A 42 -3.84 21.41 -8.16
CA LEU A 42 -4.49 21.04 -9.43
C LEU A 42 -5.95 21.49 -9.46
N THR A 43 -6.66 21.38 -8.33
CA THR A 43 -8.04 21.83 -8.23
C THR A 43 -8.13 23.36 -8.30
N ALA A 44 -7.21 24.09 -7.68
CA ALA A 44 -7.13 25.55 -7.77
C ALA A 44 -6.83 26.02 -9.20
N ALA A 45 -5.97 25.30 -9.91
CA ALA A 45 -5.64 25.53 -11.32
C ALA A 45 -6.74 25.02 -12.29
N GLN A 46 -7.77 24.34 -11.77
CA GLN A 46 -8.84 23.69 -12.55
C GLN A 46 -8.34 22.68 -13.59
N ILE A 47 -7.21 22.03 -13.31
CA ILE A 47 -6.59 21.03 -14.18
C ILE A 47 -7.33 19.69 -14.00
N PRO A 48 -7.87 19.10 -15.07
CA PRO A 48 -8.43 17.76 -15.01
C PRO A 48 -7.35 16.71 -14.76
N TYR A 49 -7.58 15.85 -13.77
CA TYR A 49 -6.68 14.74 -13.44
C TYR A 49 -7.46 13.46 -13.13
N GLU A 50 -6.76 12.33 -13.24
CA GLU A 50 -7.18 10.98 -12.88
C GLU A 50 -6.09 10.33 -12.02
N TRP A 51 -6.44 9.28 -11.28
CA TRP A 51 -5.50 8.44 -10.55
C TRP A 51 -5.47 7.04 -11.16
N ASP A 52 -4.29 6.47 -11.29
CA ASP A 52 -4.12 5.07 -11.71
C ASP A 52 -4.30 4.10 -10.52
N MET A 53 -4.15 2.80 -10.75
CA MET A 53 -4.27 1.77 -9.70
C MET A 53 -3.09 1.76 -8.71
N GLN A 54 -1.98 2.38 -9.06
CA GLN A 54 -0.77 2.51 -8.25
C GLN A 54 -0.74 3.82 -7.45
N GLY A 55 -1.73 4.71 -7.66
CA GLY A 55 -1.76 6.03 -7.05
C GLY A 55 -0.93 7.06 -7.81
N ASP A 56 -0.65 6.84 -9.09
CA ASP A 56 0.00 7.81 -9.97
C ASP A 56 -1.01 8.76 -10.61
N LEU A 57 -0.58 10.00 -10.83
CA LEU A 57 -1.41 11.06 -11.37
C LEU A 57 -1.41 10.99 -12.89
N ILE A 58 -2.58 10.85 -13.48
CA ILE A 58 -2.80 10.89 -14.93
C ILE A 58 -3.39 12.25 -15.30
N VAL A 59 -2.78 12.94 -16.26
CA VAL A 59 -3.24 14.24 -16.78
C VAL A 59 -3.25 14.25 -18.30
N ARG A 60 -3.83 15.28 -18.92
CA ARG A 60 -3.76 15.45 -20.39
C ARG A 60 -2.39 15.96 -20.77
N GLU A 61 -1.84 15.46 -21.88
CA GLU A 61 -0.57 15.95 -22.44
C GLU A 61 -0.60 17.47 -22.70
N SER A 62 -1.77 18.01 -23.07
CA SER A 62 -1.92 19.47 -23.27
C SER A 62 -1.85 20.31 -22.00
N ASP A 63 -1.98 19.70 -20.81
CA ASP A 63 -1.84 20.38 -19.53
C ASP A 63 -0.47 20.09 -18.87
N GLU A 64 0.45 19.42 -19.57
CA GLU A 64 1.78 19.04 -19.04
C GLU A 64 2.51 20.24 -18.43
N GLU A 65 2.63 21.34 -19.18
CA GLU A 65 3.35 22.55 -18.72
C GLU A 65 2.73 23.14 -17.44
N GLU A 66 1.40 23.11 -17.33
CA GLU A 66 0.70 23.64 -16.15
C GLU A 66 0.84 22.71 -14.94
N VAL A 67 0.83 21.39 -15.17
CA VAL A 67 1.04 20.39 -14.11
C VAL A 67 2.48 20.42 -13.64
N GLU A 68 3.44 20.55 -14.55
CA GLU A 68 4.86 20.71 -14.22
C GLU A 68 5.09 21.98 -13.39
N ALA A 69 4.47 23.10 -13.77
CA ALA A 69 4.52 24.32 -12.98
C ALA A 69 3.92 24.15 -11.56
N VAL A 70 2.86 23.36 -11.42
CA VAL A 70 2.29 23.01 -10.11
C VAL A 70 3.26 22.14 -9.30
N LEU A 71 3.88 21.14 -9.92
CA LEU A 71 4.84 20.27 -9.27
C LEU A 71 6.10 21.03 -8.81
N GLU A 72 6.57 22.01 -9.59
CA GLU A 72 7.69 22.88 -9.21
C GLU A 72 7.39 23.79 -8.01
N LEU A 73 6.12 24.04 -7.70
CA LEU A 73 5.72 24.82 -6.52
C LEU A 73 5.71 23.98 -5.25
N LEU A 74 5.59 22.66 -5.38
CA LEU A 74 5.59 21.76 -4.25
C LEU A 74 7.01 21.58 -3.70
N PRO A 75 7.15 21.33 -2.40
CA PRO A 75 8.42 20.94 -1.83
C PRO A 75 8.91 19.62 -2.44
N ASP A 76 10.22 19.40 -2.38
CA ASP A 76 10.81 18.17 -2.92
C ASP A 76 10.28 16.95 -2.14
N PRO A 77 9.71 15.94 -2.83
CA PRO A 77 9.11 14.78 -2.17
C PRO A 77 10.11 14.00 -1.31
N GLU A 78 11.40 14.03 -1.66
CA GLU A 78 12.45 13.36 -0.90
C GLU A 78 12.72 14.10 0.41
N GLU A 79 12.78 15.44 0.38
CA GLU A 79 12.96 16.26 1.59
C GLU A 79 11.77 16.14 2.55
N GLU A 80 10.54 16.14 2.04
CA GLU A 80 9.35 15.94 2.88
C GLU A 80 9.27 14.53 3.46
N SER A 81 9.66 13.51 2.69
CA SER A 81 9.75 12.13 3.18
C SER A 81 10.81 12.01 4.29
N GLU A 82 11.94 12.70 4.16
CA GLU A 82 12.97 12.77 5.20
C GLU A 82 12.49 13.51 6.46
N LEU A 83 11.71 14.59 6.32
CA LEU A 83 11.13 15.29 7.47
C LEU A 83 10.06 14.45 8.18
N HIS A 84 9.14 13.84 7.43
CA HIS A 84 8.12 12.93 7.99
C HIS A 84 8.76 11.70 8.64
N SER A 85 9.83 11.13 8.07
CA SER A 85 10.56 10.02 8.70
C SER A 85 11.40 10.48 9.90
N SER A 86 11.94 11.70 9.89
CA SER A 86 12.68 12.27 11.02
C SER A 86 11.77 12.60 12.21
N GLU A 87 10.52 13.03 12.00
CA GLU A 87 9.54 13.22 13.09
C GLU A 87 9.09 11.89 13.72
N LEU A 88 9.30 10.77 13.03
CA LEU A 88 9.09 9.41 13.54
C LEU A 88 10.35 8.79 14.18
N SER A 89 11.48 9.51 14.26
CA SER A 89 12.78 8.90 14.56
C SER A 89 13.21 8.90 16.04
N SER A 90 12.96 7.76 16.70
CA SER A 90 13.89 7.01 17.59
C SER A 90 13.20 5.78 18.20
N ASP A 91 11.87 5.79 18.28
CA ASP A 91 11.05 4.68 18.79
C ASP A 91 10.73 3.65 17.68
N ASP A 92 10.70 4.08 16.41
CA ASP A 92 10.21 3.28 15.29
C ASP A 92 11.22 2.22 14.80
N GLY A 93 12.53 2.42 14.99
CA GLY A 93 13.53 1.38 14.68
C GLY A 93 13.41 0.15 15.59
N VAL A 94 13.04 0.35 16.86
CA VAL A 94 12.70 -0.74 17.78
C VAL A 94 11.36 -1.35 17.37
N ALA A 95 10.38 -0.53 17.02
CA ALA A 95 9.07 -1.00 16.57
C ALA A 95 9.14 -1.86 15.29
N VAL A 96 9.98 -1.51 14.32
CA VAL A 96 10.20 -2.28 13.09
C VAL A 96 10.86 -3.62 13.38
N HIS A 97 11.88 -3.65 14.25
CA HIS A 97 12.50 -4.92 14.65
C HIS A 97 11.51 -5.83 15.39
N GLU A 98 10.72 -5.29 16.32
CA GLU A 98 9.66 -6.05 17.02
C GLU A 98 8.56 -6.53 16.05
N LEU A 99 8.25 -5.74 15.04
CA LEU A 99 7.30 -6.11 13.98
C LEU A 99 7.83 -7.24 13.11
N LEU A 100 9.09 -7.16 12.67
CA LEU A 100 9.76 -8.22 11.90
C LEU A 100 9.88 -9.51 12.72
N ASP A 101 10.21 -9.41 14.01
CA ASP A 101 10.19 -10.53 14.96
C ASP A 101 8.81 -11.18 15.04
N ARG A 102 7.75 -10.37 15.14
CA ARG A 102 6.37 -10.84 15.16
C ARG A 102 5.99 -11.57 13.87
N VAL A 103 6.31 -10.99 12.70
CA VAL A 103 6.08 -11.60 11.39
C VAL A 103 6.84 -12.93 11.27
N PHE A 104 8.10 -12.97 11.69
CA PHE A 104 8.90 -14.19 11.70
C PHE A 104 8.25 -15.28 12.57
N MET A 105 7.81 -14.93 13.78
CA MET A 105 7.21 -15.88 14.72
C MET A 105 5.86 -16.42 14.23
N THR A 106 4.98 -15.55 13.69
CA THR A 106 3.67 -15.97 13.17
C THR A 106 3.83 -16.78 11.88
N ALA A 107 4.70 -16.37 10.96
CA ALA A 107 5.01 -17.13 9.75
C ALA A 107 5.65 -18.49 10.07
N SER A 108 6.62 -18.53 11.00
CA SER A 108 7.25 -19.78 11.47
C SER A 108 6.24 -20.74 12.11
N ARG A 109 5.19 -20.19 12.73
CA ARG A 109 4.11 -20.97 13.32
C ARG A 109 3.18 -21.54 12.24
N LEU A 110 2.88 -20.77 11.19
CA LEU A 110 2.11 -21.24 10.04
C LEU A 110 2.83 -22.34 9.25
N VAL A 111 4.17 -22.27 9.13
CA VAL A 111 4.96 -23.36 8.53
C VAL A 111 4.75 -24.69 9.26
N LYS A 112 4.57 -24.66 10.59
CA LYS A 112 4.36 -25.86 11.42
C LYS A 112 2.88 -26.25 11.53
N HIS A 113 2.01 -25.25 11.53
CA HIS A 113 0.58 -25.37 11.78
C HIS A 113 -0.17 -24.40 10.84
N PRO A 114 -0.43 -24.79 9.58
CA PRO A 114 -1.02 -23.90 8.58
C PRO A 114 -2.44 -23.44 8.94
N THR A 115 -3.14 -24.20 9.79
CA THR A 115 -4.49 -23.88 10.28
C THR A 115 -4.51 -23.18 11.64
N ASP A 116 -3.39 -22.65 12.13
CA ASP A 116 -3.33 -21.95 13.42
C ASP A 116 -3.98 -20.55 13.29
N ALA A 117 -5.20 -20.42 13.84
CA ALA A 117 -5.98 -19.20 13.77
C ALA A 117 -5.30 -18.00 14.44
N ALA A 118 -4.53 -18.21 15.52
CA ALA A 118 -3.83 -17.13 16.20
C ALA A 118 -2.62 -16.64 15.37
N ALA A 119 -1.91 -17.58 14.73
CA ALA A 119 -0.83 -17.24 13.80
C ALA A 119 -1.35 -16.52 12.55
N THR A 120 -2.52 -16.94 12.06
CA THR A 120 -3.20 -16.33 10.92
C THR A 120 -3.55 -14.87 11.18
N VAL A 121 -4.33 -14.59 12.24
CA VAL A 121 -4.70 -13.22 12.64
C VAL A 121 -3.44 -12.40 12.93
N GLY A 122 -2.49 -12.99 13.65
CA GLY A 122 -1.25 -12.30 14.00
C GLY A 122 -0.40 -11.90 12.80
N LEU A 123 -0.39 -12.69 11.72
CA LEU A 123 0.33 -12.39 10.48
C LEU A 123 -0.42 -11.36 9.63
N VAL A 124 -1.75 -11.47 9.49
CA VAL A 124 -2.57 -10.50 8.75
C VAL A 124 -2.43 -9.11 9.37
N ASP A 125 -2.58 -9.01 10.70
CA ASP A 125 -2.40 -7.74 11.43
C ASP A 125 -1.01 -7.15 11.19
N ALA A 126 0.05 -7.96 11.36
CA ALA A 126 1.42 -7.49 11.21
C ALA A 126 1.74 -7.05 9.77
N THR A 127 1.15 -7.74 8.78
CA THR A 127 1.28 -7.41 7.36
C THR A 127 0.54 -6.12 7.01
N SER A 128 -0.60 -5.84 7.64
CA SER A 128 -1.30 -4.56 7.49
C SER A 128 -0.46 -3.38 7.98
N VAL A 129 0.26 -3.57 9.10
CA VAL A 129 1.17 -2.54 9.63
C VAL A 129 2.38 -2.36 8.72
N LEU A 130 2.99 -3.46 8.24
CA LEU A 130 4.11 -3.41 7.30
C LEU A 130 3.81 -2.63 6.01
N GLN A 131 2.59 -2.76 5.47
CA GLN A 131 2.17 -2.06 4.25
C GLN A 131 2.00 -0.54 4.43
N GLN A 132 1.80 -0.07 5.65
CA GLN A 132 1.64 1.35 5.95
C GLN A 132 2.96 2.03 6.30
N LEU A 133 4.02 1.25 6.52
CA LEU A 133 5.34 1.76 6.87
C LEU A 133 6.11 2.15 5.60
N ALA A 134 6.65 3.37 5.62
CA ALA A 134 7.68 3.79 4.70
C ALA A 134 8.95 2.92 4.87
N VAL A 135 9.84 2.96 3.89
CA VAL A 135 11.09 2.19 3.92
C VAL A 135 11.89 2.56 5.18
N PRO A 136 12.14 1.61 6.10
CA PRO A 136 12.84 1.92 7.35
C PRO A 136 14.33 2.18 7.10
N PHE A 137 14.93 3.01 7.95
CA PHE A 137 16.36 3.35 7.87
C PHE A 137 17.23 2.08 7.90
N GLY A 138 18.14 1.95 6.92
CA GLY A 138 19.02 0.78 6.78
C GLY A 138 18.46 -0.34 5.89
N PHE A 139 17.25 -0.18 5.32
CA PHE A 139 16.71 -1.04 4.27
C PHE A 139 16.81 -0.36 2.91
N GLU A 140 17.14 -1.14 1.88
CA GLU A 140 17.04 -0.69 0.49
C GLU A 140 15.58 -0.73 0.03
N PRO A 141 15.06 0.27 -0.71
CA PRO A 141 13.67 0.27 -1.21
C PRO A 141 13.24 -1.02 -1.93
N PRO A 142 14.03 -1.59 -2.88
CA PRO A 142 13.64 -2.83 -3.55
C PRO A 142 13.72 -4.07 -2.64
N GLN A 143 14.40 -3.97 -1.50
CA GLN A 143 14.51 -5.04 -0.51
C GLN A 143 13.31 -5.03 0.43
N TRP A 144 12.89 -3.84 0.86
CA TRP A 144 11.69 -3.62 1.66
C TRP A 144 10.42 -4.02 0.90
N ASP A 145 10.26 -3.56 -0.34
CA ASP A 145 9.11 -3.88 -1.19
C ASP A 145 8.90 -5.39 -1.37
N ARG A 146 9.99 -6.15 -1.56
CA ARG A 146 9.94 -7.61 -1.66
C ARG A 146 9.46 -8.27 -0.38
N LEU A 147 9.90 -7.80 0.78
CA LEU A 147 9.50 -8.33 2.08
C LEU A 147 8.01 -8.08 2.34
N VAL A 148 7.56 -6.84 2.09
CA VAL A 148 6.13 -6.46 2.22
C VAL A 148 5.28 -7.26 1.25
N SER A 149 5.69 -7.40 0.00
CA SER A 149 5.01 -8.21 -1.02
C SER A 149 4.91 -9.69 -0.64
N ALA A 150 5.98 -10.27 -0.10
CA ALA A 150 5.98 -11.66 0.38
C ALA A 150 5.03 -11.85 1.57
N ALA A 151 5.02 -10.90 2.52
CA ALA A 151 4.10 -10.93 3.67
C ALA A 151 2.64 -10.83 3.21
N LYS A 152 2.35 -9.91 2.28
CA LYS A 152 1.04 -9.73 1.66
C LYS A 152 0.54 -11.00 0.98
N ALA A 153 1.39 -11.66 0.18
CA ALA A 153 1.01 -12.90 -0.49
C ALA A 153 0.59 -14.01 0.48
N VAL A 154 1.24 -14.10 1.65
CA VAL A 154 0.82 -15.06 2.70
C VAL A 154 -0.49 -14.63 3.34
N ALA A 155 -0.66 -13.34 3.65
CA ALA A 155 -1.89 -12.82 4.24
C ALA A 155 -3.11 -13.04 3.33
N GLU A 156 -2.99 -12.74 2.03
CA GLU A 156 -4.04 -12.97 1.03
C GLU A 156 -4.39 -14.46 0.89
N ALA A 157 -3.40 -15.35 0.99
CA ALA A 157 -3.63 -16.80 0.94
C ALA A 157 -4.37 -17.32 2.19
N LEU A 158 -4.28 -16.61 3.32
CA LEU A 158 -4.94 -16.95 4.57
C LEU A 158 -6.34 -16.33 4.70
N GLU A 159 -6.61 -15.23 3.99
CA GLU A 159 -7.91 -14.60 4.03
C GLU A 159 -8.98 -15.53 3.44
N PRO A 160 -10.09 -15.77 4.16
CA PRO A 160 -11.23 -16.43 3.55
C PRO A 160 -11.74 -15.53 2.43
N PRO A 161 -12.25 -16.09 1.31
CA PRO A 161 -12.85 -15.26 0.28
C PRO A 161 -13.92 -14.42 0.96
N ALA A 162 -13.79 -13.09 0.83
CA ALA A 162 -14.79 -12.16 1.31
C ALA A 162 -16.14 -12.73 0.88
N THR A 163 -16.95 -13.12 1.86
CA THR A 163 -18.30 -13.60 1.60
C THR A 163 -19.02 -12.40 1.03
N SER A 164 -18.97 -12.27 -0.30
CA SER A 164 -19.79 -11.34 -1.04
C SER A 164 -21.21 -11.79 -0.74
N VAL A 165 -21.90 -11.02 0.09
CA VAL A 165 -23.31 -11.21 0.41
C VAL A 165 -24.10 -10.79 -0.84
N ALA A 166 -23.96 -11.59 -1.88
CA ALA A 166 -24.74 -11.54 -3.09
C ALA A 166 -25.02 -13.00 -3.46
N ASP A 167 -26.22 -13.45 -3.09
CA ASP A 167 -26.84 -14.69 -3.54
C ASP A 167 -26.40 -15.09 -4.96
N THR A 168 -25.89 -16.31 -5.13
CA THR A 168 -26.34 -17.25 -6.16
C THR A 168 -25.67 -18.61 -5.96
N ASP A 169 -26.51 -19.62 -5.80
CA ASP A 169 -26.28 -21.05 -6.02
C ASP A 169 -25.26 -21.31 -7.15
N SER A 170 -24.01 -21.63 -6.80
CA SER A 170 -23.03 -22.19 -7.74
C SER A 170 -22.02 -23.04 -6.97
N ASP A 171 -22.17 -24.33 -7.18
CA ASP A 171 -21.16 -25.37 -6.99
C ASP A 171 -19.92 -25.00 -7.81
N GLU A 172 -18.94 -24.34 -7.20
CA GLU A 172 -17.61 -24.19 -7.78
C GLU A 172 -16.58 -24.22 -6.65
N SER A 173 -15.62 -25.14 -6.74
CA SER A 173 -14.56 -25.34 -5.76
C SER A 173 -13.87 -24.01 -5.46
N THR A 174 -14.18 -23.46 -4.29
CA THR A 174 -13.60 -22.22 -3.80
C THR A 174 -12.08 -22.41 -3.77
N GLY A 175 -11.35 -21.63 -4.56
CA GLY A 175 -9.90 -21.67 -4.68
C GLY A 175 -9.19 -21.24 -3.40
N HIS A 176 -9.37 -22.01 -2.33
CA HIS A 176 -8.64 -21.86 -1.09
C HIS A 176 -7.20 -22.30 -1.35
N ALA A 177 -6.23 -21.48 -0.93
CA ALA A 177 -4.84 -21.88 -0.93
C ALA A 177 -4.74 -23.19 -0.13
N THR A 178 -4.16 -24.23 -0.72
CA THR A 178 -3.97 -25.49 0.00
C THR A 178 -2.98 -25.29 1.15
N ASP A 179 -3.08 -26.09 2.21
CA ASP A 179 -2.12 -26.07 3.33
C ASP A 179 -0.64 -26.08 2.85
N ASP A 180 -0.35 -26.84 1.79
CA ASP A 180 0.97 -26.88 1.14
C ASP A 180 1.39 -25.54 0.52
N GLN A 181 0.46 -24.78 -0.06
CA GLN A 181 0.73 -23.45 -0.64
C GLN A 181 1.00 -22.43 0.46
N ILE A 182 0.20 -22.44 1.53
CA ILE A 182 0.38 -21.59 2.70
C ILE A 182 1.75 -21.88 3.34
N MET A 183 2.13 -23.15 3.46
CA MET A 183 3.41 -23.56 4.01
C MET A 183 4.60 -23.05 3.19
N GLU A 184 4.56 -23.19 1.86
CA GLU A 184 5.66 -22.74 0.99
C GLU A 184 5.79 -21.21 0.95
N LEU A 185 4.67 -20.48 0.94
CA LEU A 185 4.67 -19.02 1.03
C LEU A 185 5.20 -18.55 2.39
N ALA A 186 4.71 -19.14 3.49
CA ALA A 186 5.17 -18.82 4.84
C ALA A 186 6.66 -19.13 5.03
N LYS A 187 7.16 -20.23 4.46
CA LYS A 187 8.58 -20.59 4.49
C LYS A 187 9.44 -19.58 3.73
N THR A 188 9.00 -19.16 2.56
CA THR A 188 9.68 -18.12 1.77
C THR A 188 9.77 -16.82 2.57
N LEU A 189 8.67 -16.41 3.21
CA LEU A 189 8.64 -15.23 4.07
C LEU A 189 9.60 -15.36 5.26
N VAL A 190 9.62 -16.52 5.94
CA VAL A 190 10.54 -16.80 7.05
C VAL A 190 12.01 -16.69 6.62
N ASP A 191 12.37 -17.26 5.47
CA ASP A 191 13.74 -17.20 4.95
C ASP A 191 14.15 -15.76 4.60
N GLN A 192 13.22 -14.93 4.10
CA GLN A 192 13.48 -13.53 3.81
C GLN A 192 13.62 -12.69 5.08
N VAL A 193 12.70 -12.82 6.03
CA VAL A 193 12.72 -12.04 7.28
C VAL A 193 13.96 -12.39 8.11
N ARG A 194 14.41 -13.64 8.10
CA ARG A 194 15.62 -14.10 8.81
C ARG A 194 16.91 -13.39 8.41
N LEU A 195 16.94 -12.69 7.28
CA LEU A 195 18.10 -11.88 6.88
C LEU A 195 18.24 -10.60 7.73
N TYR A 196 17.22 -10.23 8.49
CA TYR A 196 17.12 -8.96 9.23
C TYR A 196 16.89 -9.14 10.74
N VAL A 197 16.82 -10.39 11.22
CA VAL A 197 16.55 -10.75 12.62
C VAL A 197 17.69 -11.60 13.19
#